data_AF-A0AAN2AAY3-F1
#
_entry.id   AF-A0AAN2AAY3-F1
#
_cell.length_a   1.000
_cell.length_b   1.000
_cell.length_c   1.000
_cell.angle_alpha   90.00
_cell.angle_beta   90.00
_cell.angle_gamma   90.00
#
_symmetry.space_group_name_H-M   'P 1'
#
loop_
_entity.id
_entity.type
_entity.pdbx_description
1 polymer ?
#
loop_
_entity_poly.entity_id
_entity_poly.type
_entity_poly.pdbx_seq_one_letter_code
_entity_poly.pdbx_strand_id
1 'polypeptide(L)'
;MISFIDEHRSVFGVEPICRLLPIAPSTYYENVAKRLDVDRLSIRARSDISLKIEIRRVFEQNFRVYGVRKVWRQLQREGFDAACQSVS
;
A
#
# COMPACT_ATOMS: atom_id res chain seq x y z
N MET A 1 1.47 -12.30 5.81
CA MET A 1 1.46 -12.41 7.28
C MET A 1 0.10 -12.02 7.86
N ILE A 2 -0.29 -10.73 7.81
CA ILE A 2 -1.61 -10.29 8.32
C ILE A 2 -2.78 -10.91 7.54
N SER A 3 -2.64 -11.10 6.22
CA SER A 3 -3.63 -11.78 5.37
C SER A 3 -3.92 -13.22 5.81
N PHE A 4 -2.88 -13.96 6.22
CA PHE A 4 -3.02 -15.32 6.73
C PHE A 4 -3.79 -15.35 8.06
N ILE A 5 -3.51 -14.39 8.95
CA ILE A 5 -4.27 -14.22 10.19
C ILE A 5 -5.73 -13.88 9.87
N ASP A 6 -5.98 -12.97 8.92
CA ASP A 6 -7.33 -12.59 8.51
C ASP A 6 -8.17 -13.76 7.99
N GLU A 7 -7.54 -14.66 7.23
CA GLU A 7 -8.19 -15.84 6.64
C GLU A 7 -8.55 -16.89 7.71
N HIS A 8 -7.73 -17.03 8.75
CA HIS A 8 -7.84 -18.12 9.73
C HIS A 8 -8.42 -17.68 11.09
N ARG A 9 -8.60 -16.37 11.33
CA ARG A 9 -9.09 -15.83 12.60
C ARG A 9 -10.50 -16.30 12.99
N SER A 10 -11.34 -16.64 12.02
CA SER A 10 -12.71 -17.12 12.28
C SER A 10 -12.74 -18.52 12.91
N VAL A 11 -11.72 -19.33 12.61
CA VAL A 11 -11.62 -20.72 13.09
C VAL A 11 -10.78 -20.79 14.37
N PHE A 12 -9.63 -20.10 14.40
CA PHE A 12 -8.65 -20.27 15.47
C PHE A 12 -8.54 -19.06 16.42
N GLY A 13 -9.17 -17.94 16.09
CA GLY A 13 -8.92 -16.67 16.78
C GLY A 13 -7.55 -16.07 16.44
N VAL A 14 -7.36 -14.79 16.78
CA VAL A 14 -6.14 -14.05 16.43
C VAL A 14 -4.95 -14.47 17.32
N GLU A 15 -5.16 -14.59 18.63
CA GLU A 15 -4.09 -14.84 19.60
C GLU A 15 -3.33 -16.16 19.37
N PRO A 16 -3.99 -17.30 19.08
CA PRO A 16 -3.28 -18.55 18.83
C PRO A 16 -2.41 -18.50 17.57
N ILE A 17 -2.88 -17.83 16.52
CA ILE A 17 -2.12 -17.66 15.27
C ILE A 17 -0.92 -16.72 15.50
N CYS A 18 -1.14 -15.61 16.22
CA CYS A 18 -0.08 -14.67 16.59
C CYS A 18 1.03 -15.33 17.41
N ARG A 19 0.68 -16.27 18.31
CA ARG A 19 1.64 -17.06 19.09
C ARG A 19 2.51 -17.97 18.20
N LEU A 20 1.93 -18.55 17.15
CA LEU A 20 2.65 -19.43 16.22
C LEU A 20 3.55 -18.66 15.23
N LEU A 21 3.16 -17.45 14.83
CA LEU A 21 3.89 -16.60 13.88
C LEU A 21 4.89 -15.62 14.53
N PRO A 22 5.31 -15.89 15.77
CA PRO A 22 5.80 -14.92 16.76
C PRO A 22 5.50 -13.43 16.48
N ILE A 23 4.22 -13.06 16.40
CA ILE A 23 3.78 -11.65 16.26
C ILE A 23 2.97 -11.26 17.49
N ALA A 24 3.17 -10.04 17.99
CA ALA A 24 2.29 -9.50 19.02
C ALA A 24 0.87 -9.26 18.46
N PRO A 25 -0.20 -9.67 19.16
CA PRO A 25 -1.57 -9.37 18.75
C PRO A 25 -1.86 -7.88 18.56
N SER A 26 -1.20 -7.01 19.35
CA SER A 26 -1.28 -5.55 19.18
C SER A 26 -0.83 -5.11 17.78
N THR A 27 0.26 -5.67 17.26
CA THR A 27 0.75 -5.40 15.91
C THR A 27 -0.28 -5.79 14.84
N TYR A 28 -1.01 -6.90 15.03
CA TYR A 28 -2.10 -7.27 14.13
C TYR A 28 -3.20 -6.22 14.15
N TYR A 29 -3.72 -5.86 15.32
CA TYR A 29 -4.81 -4.89 15.43
C TYR A 29 -4.41 -3.48 14.97
N GLU A 30 -3.17 -3.05 15.19
CA GLU A 30 -2.66 -1.80 14.63
C GLU A 30 -2.65 -1.81 13.10
N ASN A 31 -2.27 -2.94 12.49
CA ASN A 31 -2.30 -3.08 11.04
C ASN A 31 -3.74 -3.09 10.50
N VAL A 32 -4.67 -3.74 11.18
CA VAL A 32 -6.10 -3.69 10.84
C VAL A 32 -6.60 -2.25 10.94
N ALA A 33 -6.27 -1.54 12.02
CA ALA A 33 -6.66 -0.15 12.20
C ALA A 33 -6.11 0.78 11.10
N LYS A 34 -4.84 0.62 10.71
CA LYS A 34 -4.21 1.37 9.60
C LYS A 34 -4.85 1.08 8.23
N ARG A 35 -5.43 -0.12 8.03
CA ARG A 35 -6.15 -0.47 6.80
C ARG A 35 -7.54 0.13 6.73
N LEU A 36 -8.22 0.22 7.87
CA LEU A 36 -9.59 0.74 7.96
C LEU A 36 -9.62 2.28 7.95
N ASP A 37 -8.58 2.92 8.47
CA ASP A 37 -8.52 4.36 8.65
C ASP A 37 -7.26 4.93 7.97
N VAL A 38 -7.48 5.57 6.80
CA VAL A 38 -6.42 6.20 6.01
C VAL A 38 -5.76 7.36 6.78
N ASP A 39 -6.45 7.99 7.73
CA ASP A 39 -5.87 9.09 8.52
C ASP A 39 -4.90 8.61 9.59
N ARG A 40 -4.93 7.32 9.95
CA ARG A 40 -3.91 6.68 10.80
C ARG A 40 -2.63 6.33 10.05
N LEU A 41 -2.62 6.48 8.72
CA LEU A 41 -1.42 6.29 7.93
C LEU A 41 -0.47 7.49 8.09
N SER A 42 0.82 7.20 8.02
CA SER A 42 1.83 8.26 7.97
C SER A 42 1.59 9.17 6.76
N ILE A 43 2.03 10.43 6.87
CA ILE A 43 1.93 11.41 5.76
C ILE A 43 2.49 10.81 4.46
N ARG A 44 3.64 10.14 4.55
CA ARG A 44 4.26 9.46 3.41
C ARG A 44 3.37 8.37 2.81
N ALA A 45 2.78 7.51 3.63
CA ALA A 45 1.91 6.44 3.14
C ALA A 45 0.63 6.99 2.45
N ARG A 46 0.08 8.10 2.95
CA ARG A 46 -1.03 8.81 2.28
C ARG A 46 -0.59 9.38 0.93
N SER A 47 0.57 10.05 0.87
CA SER A 47 1.13 10.54 -0.39
C SER A 47 1.40 9.42 -1.39
N ASP A 48 1.92 8.27 -0.94
CA ASP A 48 2.18 7.12 -1.80
C ASP A 48 0.89 6.52 -2.38
N ILE A 49 -0.22 6.50 -1.61
CA ILE A 49 -1.52 6.08 -2.12
C ILE A 49 -2.00 7.03 -3.23
N SER A 50 -1.93 8.34 -2.99
CA SER A 50 -2.30 9.34 -4.01
C SER A 50 -1.43 9.21 -5.25
N LEU A 51 -0.12 9.04 -5.08
CA LEU A 51 0.82 8.89 -6.18
C LEU A 51 0.54 7.62 -7.00
N LYS A 52 0.17 6.50 -6.36
CA LYS A 52 -0.21 5.26 -7.05
C LYS A 52 -1.43 5.44 -7.95
N ILE A 53 -2.41 6.24 -7.52
CA ILE A 53 -3.59 6.55 -8.34
C ILE A 53 -3.16 7.27 -9.61
N GLU A 54 -2.27 8.24 -9.50
CA GLU A 54 -1.77 9.04 -10.62
C GLU A 54 -0.86 8.24 -11.56
N ILE A 55 0.03 7.41 -11.01
CA ILE A 55 0.83 6.43 -11.78
C ILE A 55 -0.11 5.56 -12.64
N ARG A 56 -1.18 5.02 -12.04
CA ARG A 56 -2.14 4.18 -12.75
C ARG A 56 -2.89 4.97 -13.82
N ARG A 57 -3.34 6.20 -13.51
CA ARG A 57 -4.02 7.06 -14.49
C ARG A 57 -3.13 7.30 -15.71
N VAL A 58 -1.88 7.72 -15.51
CA VAL A 58 -0.92 7.97 -16.59
C VAL A 58 -0.66 6.70 -17.39
N PHE A 59 -0.50 5.55 -16.73
CA PHE A 59 -0.28 4.27 -17.39
C PHE A 59 -1.45 3.87 -18.29
N GLU A 60 -2.68 3.96 -17.80
CA GLU A 60 -3.89 3.62 -18.55
C GLU A 60 -4.16 4.60 -19.70
N GLN A 61 -4.00 5.91 -19.47
CA GLN A 61 -4.17 6.95 -20.51
C GLN A 61 -3.16 6.81 -21.66
N ASN A 62 -2.00 6.21 -21.41
CA ASN A 62 -0.98 5.94 -22.44
C ASN A 62 -1.05 4.48 -22.95
N PHE A 63 -2.23 3.87 -22.92
CA PHE A 63 -2.52 2.53 -23.43
C PHE A 63 -1.60 1.44 -22.86
N ARG A 64 -1.08 1.63 -21.65
CA ARG A 64 -0.16 0.70 -20.98
C ARG A 64 1.18 0.50 -21.70
N VAL A 65 1.50 1.35 -22.68
CA VAL A 65 2.76 1.31 -23.45
C VAL A 65 3.90 1.98 -22.68
N TYR A 66 3.58 2.85 -21.73
CA TYR A 66 4.58 3.55 -20.93
C TYR A 66 5.13 2.65 -19.85
N GLY A 67 6.40 2.29 -19.96
CA GLY A 67 7.17 1.75 -18.84
C GLY A 67 7.48 2.82 -17.79
N VAL A 68 8.02 2.39 -16.65
CA VAL A 68 8.36 3.20 -15.45
C VAL A 68 8.93 4.57 -15.79
N ARG A 69 9.99 4.64 -16.60
CA ARG A 69 10.71 5.89 -16.88
C ARG A 69 9.92 6.89 -17.74
N LYS A 70 8.93 6.44 -18.51
CA LYS A 70 8.02 7.31 -19.26
C LYS A 70 6.88 7.80 -18.37
N VAL A 71 6.32 6.93 -17.53
CA VAL A 71 5.32 7.31 -16.52
C VAL A 71 5.88 8.35 -15.57
N TRP A 72 7.09 8.12 -15.02
CA TRP A 72 7.76 9.08 -14.13
C TRP A 72 7.96 10.45 -14.78
N ARG A 73 8.45 10.49 -16.03
CA ARG A 73 8.62 11.76 -16.75
C ARG A 73 7.31 12.48 -17.01
N GLN A 74 6.22 11.75 -17.24
CA GLN A 74 4.90 12.34 -17.43
C GLN A 74 4.36 12.91 -16.11
N LEU A 75 4.50 12.19 -14.99
CA LEU A 75 4.13 12.69 -13.67
C LEU A 75 4.89 13.96 -13.28
N GLN A 76 6.20 14.03 -13.58
CA GLN A 76 6.98 15.25 -13.34
C GLN A 76 6.47 16.44 -14.18
N ARG A 77 6.06 16.22 -15.43
CA ARG A 77 5.49 17.29 -16.28
C ARG A 77 4.16 17.81 -15.75
N GLU A 78 3.41 16.95 -15.06
CA GLU A 78 2.13 17.28 -14.44
C GLU A 78 2.29 17.87 -13.02
N GLY A 79 3.54 18.02 -12.54
CA GLY A 79 3.85 18.69 -11.27
C GLY A 79 3.95 17.76 -10.06
N PHE A 80 3.95 16.44 -10.25
CA PHE A 80 4.13 15.49 -9.16
C PHE A 80 5.62 15.37 -8.77
N ASP A 81 5.92 15.62 -7.49
CA ASP A 81 7.25 15.39 -6.90
C ASP A 81 7.41 13.91 -6.52
N ALA A 82 7.56 13.08 -7.55
CA ALA A 82 7.80 11.64 -7.41
C ALA A 82 9.25 11.31 -7.71
N ALA A 83 9.91 10.56 -6.82
CA ALA A 83 11.19 9.94 -7.12
C ALA A 83 11.01 8.81 -8.15
N CYS A 84 11.99 8.59 -9.04
CA CYS A 84 11.98 7.47 -10.00
C CYS A 84 11.65 6.13 -9.32
N GLN A 85 12.26 5.89 -8.16
CA GLN A 85 12.09 4.66 -7.38
C GLN A 85 10.68 4.48 -6.82
N SER A 86 9.90 5.55 -6.72
CA SER A 86 8.50 5.52 -6.26
C SER A 86 7.54 5.10 -7.38
N VAL A 87 8.00 5.08 -8.64
CA VAL A 87 7.24 4.63 -9.81
C VAL A 87 7.74 3.23 -10.15
N SER A 88 7.16 2.19 -9.54
CA SER A 88 7.53 0.79 -9.78
C SER A 88 6.33 -0.12 -9.74
#